data_AF-A0A7S1RWE0-F1
#
_entry.id   AF-A0A7S1RWE0-F1
#
_cell.length_a   1.000
_cell.length_b   1.000
_cell.length_c   1.000
_cell.angle_alpha   90.00
_cell.angle_beta   90.00
_cell.angle_gamma   90.00
#
_symmetry.space_group_name_H-M   'P 1'
#
loop_
_entity.id
_entity.type
_entity.pdbx_description
1 polymer ?
#
loop_
_entity_poly.entity_id
_entity_poly.type
_entity_poly.pdbx_seq_one_letter_code
_entity_poly.pdbx_strand_id
1 'polypeptide(L)'
;MRRLGHSLGANDVLVFYFAGHGAKARSAGGAARGAAPSAGVSDELCFVRPDGSPDFLRTGEIAALMIGEFSPLTRVLFVTDCCHGGNICDLTREEFNGRPMCHLAGIRDGQNGEGHGDFCAFTGVLLETVREFVRHGEAEFSAINVFNSTFARYEDMPESQEVCFERTGNFDPDTFAWPLVPMWGWEVGTS
;
A
#
# COMPACT_ATOMS: atom_id res chain seq x y z
N MET A 1 1.18 -3.63 -15.17
CA MET A 1 0.79 -4.73 -14.26
C MET A 1 0.15 -5.94 -14.94
N ARG A 2 -0.77 -5.83 -15.92
CA ARG A 2 -1.41 -7.00 -16.56
C ARG A 2 -0.44 -8.10 -17.02
N ARG A 3 0.63 -7.70 -17.74
CA ARG A 3 1.68 -8.64 -18.17
C ARG A 3 2.35 -9.39 -17.01
N LEU A 4 2.54 -8.74 -15.87
CA LEU A 4 3.10 -9.37 -14.67
C LEU A 4 2.12 -10.38 -14.06
N GLY A 5 0.82 -10.06 -14.06
CA GLY A 5 -0.22 -10.96 -13.54
C GLY A 5 -0.17 -12.33 -14.19
N HIS A 6 -0.02 -12.38 -15.51
CA HIS A 6 0.09 -13.65 -16.24
C HIS A 6 1.43 -14.39 -16.05
N SER A 7 2.47 -13.73 -15.54
CA SER A 7 3.78 -14.35 -15.33
C SER A 7 4.01 -14.83 -13.90
N LEU A 8 3.24 -14.34 -12.93
CA LEU A 8 3.42 -14.64 -11.51
C LEU A 8 2.47 -15.78 -11.09
N GLY A 9 3.00 -16.74 -10.35
CA GLY A 9 2.29 -17.91 -9.83
C GLY A 9 2.13 -17.89 -8.31
N ALA A 10 1.87 -19.06 -7.74
CA ALA A 10 1.62 -19.26 -6.31
C ALA A 10 2.87 -19.08 -5.43
N ASN A 11 4.06 -19.23 -6.01
CA ASN A 11 5.33 -19.09 -5.29
C ASN A 11 5.90 -17.67 -5.38
N ASP A 12 5.35 -16.83 -6.25
CA ASP A 12 5.84 -15.48 -6.47
C ASP A 12 5.16 -14.48 -5.54
N VAL A 13 5.83 -13.33 -5.36
CA VAL A 13 5.30 -12.18 -4.64
C VAL A 13 5.30 -10.98 -5.56
N LEU A 14 4.14 -10.36 -5.77
CA LEU A 14 4.06 -9.01 -6.30
C LEU A 14 4.27 -8.03 -5.15
N VAL A 15 5.29 -7.16 -5.27
CA VAL A 15 5.42 -5.98 -4.42
C VAL A 15 5.07 -4.75 -5.24
N PHE A 16 4.05 -4.01 -4.81
CA PHE A 16 3.67 -2.73 -5.41
C PHE A 16 3.97 -1.61 -4.41
N TYR A 17 4.96 -0.79 -4.72
CA TYR A 17 5.32 0.39 -3.93
C TYR A 17 4.87 1.66 -4.66
N PHE A 18 4.22 2.57 -3.95
CA PHE A 18 3.85 3.89 -4.46
C PHE A 18 4.10 4.95 -3.39
N ALA A 19 4.88 5.97 -3.72
CA ALA A 19 5.01 7.18 -2.93
C ALA A 19 4.69 8.38 -3.82
N GLY A 20 3.76 9.22 -3.38
CA GLY A 20 3.31 10.34 -4.19
C GLY A 20 1.94 10.87 -3.79
N HIS A 21 1.26 11.52 -4.75
CA HIS A 21 -0.04 12.12 -4.50
C HIS A 21 -1.15 11.08 -4.59
N GLY A 22 -1.98 11.03 -3.54
CA GLY A 22 -3.31 10.46 -3.61
C GLY A 22 -4.35 11.53 -3.90
N ALA A 23 -5.50 11.15 -4.41
CA ALA A 23 -6.67 12.02 -4.56
C ALA A 23 -7.93 11.28 -4.14
N LYS A 24 -8.94 12.03 -3.69
CA LYS A 24 -10.30 11.51 -3.57
C LYS A 24 -11.00 11.72 -4.91
N ALA A 25 -11.51 10.64 -5.50
CA ALA A 25 -12.31 10.71 -6.71
C ALA A 25 -13.45 11.71 -6.48
N ARG A 26 -13.49 12.78 -7.28
CA ARG A 26 -14.63 13.70 -7.24
C ARG A 26 -15.83 12.90 -7.69
N SER A 27 -16.79 12.67 -6.78
CA SER A 27 -18.07 12.06 -7.12
C SER A 27 -18.57 12.76 -8.37
N ALA A 28 -18.69 12.03 -9.49
CA ALA A 28 -19.05 12.62 -10.76
C ALA A 28 -20.39 13.33 -10.56
N GLY A 29 -20.36 14.66 -10.54
CA GLY A 29 -21.54 15.50 -10.38
C GLY A 29 -22.43 15.33 -11.59
N GLY A 30 -23.25 14.28 -11.55
CA GLY A 30 -24.05 13.81 -12.67
C GLY A 30 -24.78 12.56 -12.25
N ALA A 31 -25.87 12.75 -11.51
CA ALA A 31 -26.84 11.70 -11.23
C ALA A 31 -27.37 11.12 -12.54
N ALA A 32 -26.70 10.09 -13.07
CA ALA A 32 -27.35 9.13 -13.93
C ALA A 32 -28.35 8.39 -13.03
N ARG A 33 -29.63 8.72 -13.19
CA ARG A 33 -30.77 8.05 -12.54
C ARG A 33 -30.62 6.54 -12.68
N GLY A 34 -30.29 5.85 -11.58
CA GLY A 34 -30.24 4.39 -11.51
C GLY A 34 -28.97 3.77 -10.93
N ALA A 35 -27.92 4.55 -10.62
CA ALA A 35 -26.75 3.99 -9.93
C ALA A 35 -27.06 3.76 -8.44
N ALA A 36 -26.75 2.55 -7.95
CA ALA A 36 -27.04 2.10 -6.60
C ALA A 36 -26.40 3.02 -5.52
N PRO A 37 -27.10 3.26 -4.39
CA PRO A 37 -26.62 4.12 -3.33
C PRO A 37 -25.62 3.37 -2.44
N SER A 38 -24.37 3.22 -2.87
CA SER A 38 -23.24 2.84 -1.99
C SER A 38 -21.85 3.02 -2.60
N ALA A 39 -21.69 3.72 -3.73
CA ALA A 39 -20.35 4.03 -4.24
C ALA A 39 -19.71 5.11 -3.35
N GLY A 40 -19.07 4.65 -2.26
CA GLY A 40 -18.24 5.46 -1.38
C GLY A 40 -17.20 6.25 -2.17
N VAL A 41 -16.69 7.31 -1.57
CA VAL A 41 -15.60 8.10 -2.17
C VAL A 41 -14.43 7.15 -2.47
N SER A 42 -14.09 6.98 -3.75
CA SER A 42 -12.95 6.17 -4.15
C SER A 42 -11.67 6.98 -3.91
N ASP A 43 -10.68 6.38 -3.27
CA ASP A 43 -9.33 6.92 -3.33
C ASP A 43 -8.72 6.61 -4.71
N GLU A 44 -7.76 7.43 -5.14
CA GLU A 44 -7.05 7.32 -6.41
C GLU A 44 -5.55 7.60 -6.21
N LEU A 45 -4.68 6.80 -6.83
CA LEU A 45 -3.25 7.10 -6.91
C LEU A 45 -2.98 7.97 -8.13
N CYS A 46 -2.31 9.11 -7.96
CA CYS A 46 -1.99 10.04 -9.04
C CYS A 46 -0.59 9.75 -9.61
N PHE A 47 -0.58 9.28 -10.85
CA PHE A 47 0.61 9.16 -11.70
C PHE A 47 0.73 10.37 -12.63
N VAL A 48 1.92 10.55 -13.19
CA VAL A 48 2.20 11.63 -14.15
C VAL A 48 2.53 11.02 -15.51
N ARG A 49 1.79 11.42 -16.53
CA ARG A 49 2.06 11.02 -17.91
C ARG A 49 3.28 11.77 -18.48
N PRO A 50 3.89 11.31 -19.59
CA PRO A 50 5.04 11.99 -20.18
C PRO A 50 4.80 13.46 -20.57
N ASP A 51 3.55 13.87 -20.79
CA ASP A 51 3.15 15.25 -21.09
C ASP A 51 2.91 16.11 -19.84
N GLY A 52 3.13 15.57 -18.65
CA GLY A 52 2.88 16.22 -17.36
C GLY A 52 1.42 16.17 -16.90
N SER A 53 0.51 15.58 -17.68
CA SER A 53 -0.89 15.43 -17.27
C SER A 53 -1.04 14.33 -16.19
N PRO A 54 -2.00 14.48 -15.26
CA PRO A 54 -2.26 13.47 -14.25
C PRO A 54 -2.97 12.25 -14.87
N ASP A 55 -2.60 11.07 -14.39
CA ASP A 55 -3.25 9.78 -14.66
C ASP A 55 -3.61 9.11 -13.33
N PHE A 56 -4.85 8.67 -13.18
CA PHE A 56 -5.35 8.20 -11.88
C PHE A 56 -5.59 6.70 -11.93
N LEU A 57 -5.03 5.97 -10.97
CA LEU A 57 -5.34 4.57 -10.74
C LEU A 57 -6.33 4.45 -9.59
N ARG A 58 -7.53 3.97 -9.90
CA ARG A 58 -8.63 3.88 -8.93
C ARG A 58 -8.62 2.56 -8.18
N THR A 59 -9.18 2.55 -6.97
CA THR A 59 -9.45 1.33 -6.18
C THR A 59 -10.13 0.23 -7.01
N GLY A 60 -11.18 0.56 -7.76
CA GLY A 60 -11.89 -0.41 -8.60
C GLY A 60 -11.04 -1.00 -9.73
N GLU A 61 -10.08 -0.25 -10.26
CA GLU A 61 -9.16 -0.72 -11.30
C GLU A 61 -8.09 -1.63 -10.72
N ILE A 62 -7.60 -1.33 -9.51
CA ILE A 62 -6.72 -2.22 -8.75
C ILE A 62 -7.44 -3.55 -8.50
N ALA A 63 -8.69 -3.51 -8.03
CA ALA A 63 -9.48 -4.70 -7.78
C ALA A 63 -9.70 -5.54 -9.04
N ALA A 64 -10.17 -4.91 -10.13
CA ALA A 64 -10.36 -5.59 -11.41
C ALA A 64 -9.07 -6.23 -11.93
N LEU A 65 -7.94 -5.54 -11.80
CA LEU A 65 -6.62 -6.05 -12.18
C LEU A 65 -6.22 -7.26 -11.32
N MET A 66 -6.33 -7.17 -10.00
CA MET A 66 -5.93 -8.25 -9.10
C MET A 66 -6.80 -9.49 -9.29
N ILE A 67 -8.10 -9.34 -9.56
CA ILE A 67 -9.03 -10.46 -9.77
C ILE A 67 -8.85 -11.07 -11.18
N GLY A 68 -8.72 -10.22 -12.20
CA GLY A 68 -8.73 -10.67 -13.59
C GLY A 68 -7.39 -11.21 -14.09
N GLU A 69 -6.27 -10.70 -13.57
CA GLU A 69 -4.96 -10.95 -14.17
C GLU A 69 -4.02 -11.79 -13.30
N PHE A 70 -4.24 -11.85 -11.99
CA PHE A 70 -3.34 -12.53 -11.04
C PHE A 70 -3.97 -13.80 -10.48
N SER A 71 -3.15 -14.84 -10.27
CA SER A 71 -3.59 -16.06 -9.60
C SER A 71 -4.16 -15.73 -8.20
N PRO A 72 -5.22 -16.42 -7.74
CA PRO A 72 -5.70 -16.31 -6.37
C PRO A 72 -4.64 -16.64 -5.31
N LEU A 73 -3.62 -17.42 -5.69
CA LEU A 73 -2.53 -17.84 -4.81
C LEU A 73 -1.29 -16.93 -4.87
N THR A 74 -1.24 -15.98 -5.81
CA THR A 74 -0.12 -15.03 -5.86
C THR A 74 -0.15 -14.14 -4.63
N ARG A 75 0.98 -14.06 -3.94
CA ARG A 75 1.16 -13.17 -2.80
C ARG A 75 1.30 -11.74 -3.27
N VAL A 76 0.56 -10.81 -2.67
CA VAL A 76 0.61 -9.40 -3.05
C VAL A 76 0.85 -8.52 -1.82
N LEU A 77 1.90 -7.71 -1.87
CA LEU A 77 2.18 -6.69 -0.87
C LEU A 77 2.06 -5.31 -1.53
N PHE A 78 1.09 -4.53 -1.09
CA PHE A 78 1.00 -3.10 -1.39
C PHE A 78 1.70 -2.30 -0.29
N VAL A 79 2.50 -1.32 -0.67
CA VAL A 79 3.10 -0.33 0.23
C VAL A 79 2.84 1.04 -0.37
N THR A 80 2.07 1.88 0.31
CA THR A 80 1.71 3.21 -0.18
C THR A 80 2.06 4.30 0.81
N ASP A 81 2.76 5.35 0.38
CA ASP A 81 3.12 6.51 1.19
C ASP A 81 2.57 7.77 0.52
N CYS A 82 1.35 8.15 0.90
CA CYS A 82 0.59 9.18 0.17
C CYS A 82 -0.44 9.89 1.05
N CYS A 83 -0.87 11.10 0.64
CA CYS A 83 -1.79 11.92 1.43
C CYS A 83 -3.22 11.36 1.52
N HIS A 84 -3.62 10.50 0.57
CA HIS A 84 -4.92 9.86 0.53
C HIS A 84 -4.72 8.45 0.00
N GLY A 85 -5.24 7.43 0.70
CA GLY A 85 -5.10 6.06 0.23
C GLY A 85 -5.06 4.99 1.31
N GLY A 86 -5.52 5.27 2.53
CA GLY A 86 -5.61 4.26 3.58
C GLY A 86 -6.36 3.01 3.13
N ASN A 87 -7.37 3.20 2.28
CA ASN A 87 -8.19 2.12 1.73
C ASN A 87 -8.11 2.05 0.19
N ILE A 88 -7.00 2.50 -0.41
CA ILE A 88 -6.86 2.54 -1.87
C ILE A 88 -6.98 1.15 -2.51
N CYS A 89 -6.61 0.10 -1.79
CA CYS A 89 -6.68 -1.28 -2.26
C CYS A 89 -8.05 -1.94 -2.00
N ASP A 90 -8.82 -1.43 -1.03
CA ASP A 90 -10.10 -2.00 -0.56
C ASP A 90 -9.99 -3.52 -0.39
N LEU A 91 -9.03 -3.98 0.43
CA LEU A 91 -8.79 -5.43 0.58
C LEU A 91 -9.93 -6.15 1.33
N THR A 92 -10.92 -5.41 1.84
CA THR A 92 -12.09 -5.94 2.57
C THR A 92 -13.14 -6.59 1.67
N ARG A 93 -12.99 -6.46 0.34
CA ARG A 93 -13.90 -7.03 -0.65
C ARG A 93 -14.02 -8.56 -0.54
N GLU A 94 -15.24 -9.08 -0.69
CA GLU A 94 -15.51 -10.51 -0.64
C GLU A 94 -14.76 -11.28 -1.73
N GLU A 95 -14.57 -10.67 -2.91
CA GLU A 95 -13.84 -11.26 -4.03
C GLU A 95 -12.34 -11.51 -3.72
N PHE A 96 -11.81 -10.89 -2.66
CA PHE A 96 -10.44 -11.10 -2.20
C PHE A 96 -10.31 -12.10 -1.06
N ASN A 97 -11.42 -12.59 -0.53
CA ASN A 97 -11.42 -13.47 0.63
C ASN A 97 -10.52 -14.70 0.44
N GLY A 98 -9.58 -14.91 1.37
CA GLY A 98 -8.60 -16.01 1.38
C GLY A 98 -7.37 -15.78 0.51
N ARG A 99 -7.30 -14.71 -0.29
CA ARG A 99 -6.12 -14.41 -1.12
C ARG A 99 -5.00 -13.85 -0.24
N PRO A 100 -3.73 -14.23 -0.44
CA PRO A 100 -2.64 -13.74 0.39
C PRO A 100 -2.24 -12.32 -0.03
N MET A 101 -2.95 -11.31 0.47
CA MET A 101 -2.68 -9.91 0.15
C MET A 101 -2.67 -9.05 1.41
N CYS A 102 -1.66 -8.20 1.52
CA CYS A 102 -1.50 -7.20 2.57
C CYS A 102 -1.26 -5.83 1.95
N HIS A 103 -1.68 -4.77 2.64
CA HIS A 103 -1.44 -3.40 2.26
C HIS A 103 -0.99 -2.61 3.49
N LEU A 104 0.19 -2.01 3.39
CA LEU A 104 0.75 -1.11 4.39
C LEU A 104 0.67 0.30 3.82
N ALA A 105 0.04 1.22 4.54
CA ALA A 105 -0.12 2.59 4.11
C ALA A 105 0.41 3.57 5.15
N GLY A 106 1.16 4.58 4.72
CA GLY A 106 1.31 5.85 5.42
C GLY A 106 0.33 6.86 4.83
N ILE A 107 -0.53 7.43 5.67
CA ILE A 107 -1.62 8.34 5.30
C ILE A 107 -1.38 9.69 5.97
N ARG A 108 -1.23 10.74 5.19
CA ARG A 108 -1.09 12.10 5.74
C ARG A 108 -2.42 12.84 5.71
N ASP A 109 -3.03 13.01 6.89
CA ASP A 109 -4.20 13.87 7.05
C ASP A 109 -3.77 15.35 7.05
N GLY A 110 -3.52 15.88 5.86
CA GLY A 110 -3.01 17.24 5.74
C GLY A 110 -2.95 17.75 4.31
N GLN A 111 -4.10 18.21 3.79
CA GLN A 111 -4.12 19.17 2.67
C GLN A 111 -3.78 20.61 3.12
N ASN A 112 -3.49 20.83 4.41
CA ASN A 112 -3.18 22.16 4.90
C ASN A 112 -1.69 22.44 4.66
N GLY A 113 -1.46 23.34 3.70
CA GLY A 113 -0.16 23.75 3.24
C GLY A 113 0.76 24.31 4.33
N GLU A 114 2.01 24.50 3.90
CA GLU A 114 3.08 25.26 4.57
C GLU A 114 4.04 24.50 5.49
N GLY A 115 3.89 23.19 5.67
CA GLY A 115 4.94 22.38 6.30
C GLY A 115 5.85 21.71 5.27
N HIS A 116 7.06 22.24 5.06
CA HIS A 116 8.19 21.57 4.39
C HIS A 116 8.70 20.36 5.22
N GLY A 117 7.79 19.45 5.58
CA GLY A 117 8.14 18.21 6.26
C GLY A 117 8.54 17.15 5.24
N ASP A 118 9.56 16.37 5.58
CA ASP A 118 10.12 15.28 4.77
C ASP A 118 9.00 14.44 4.14
N PHE A 119 8.97 14.45 2.81
CA PHE A 119 8.11 13.55 2.07
C PHE A 119 8.56 12.11 2.38
N CYS A 120 7.61 11.21 2.61
CA CYS A 120 7.82 9.78 2.85
C CYS A 120 8.33 9.37 4.26
N ALA A 121 7.86 10.04 5.32
CA ALA A 121 8.20 9.66 6.70
C ALA A 121 7.88 8.19 7.01
N PHE A 122 6.72 7.68 6.57
CA PHE A 122 6.38 6.26 6.71
C PHE A 122 7.41 5.33 6.05
N THR A 123 7.80 5.61 4.80
CA THR A 123 8.84 4.83 4.10
C THR A 123 10.16 4.86 4.87
N GLY A 124 10.55 6.01 5.42
CA GLY A 124 11.76 6.14 6.25
C GLY A 124 11.73 5.19 7.45
N VAL A 125 10.65 5.22 8.24
CA VAL A 125 10.49 4.35 9.43
C VAL A 125 10.42 2.87 9.05
N LEU A 126 9.76 2.56 7.94
CA LEU A 126 9.66 1.20 7.42
C LEU A 126 11.06 0.64 7.08
N LEU A 127 11.88 1.41 6.36
CA LEU A 127 13.24 1.02 5.99
C LEU A 127 14.13 0.86 7.24
N GLU A 128 13.98 1.75 8.21
CA GLU A 128 14.69 1.65 9.49
C GLU A 128 14.30 0.42 10.30
N THR A 129 13.01 0.08 10.32
CA THR A 129 12.49 -1.14 10.95
C THR A 129 13.13 -2.39 10.34
N VAL A 130 13.16 -2.47 8.99
CA VAL A 130 13.77 -3.59 8.27
C VAL A 130 15.28 -3.66 8.55
N ARG A 131 15.96 -2.51 8.62
CA ARG A 131 17.39 -2.45 8.98
C ARG A 131 17.64 -3.05 10.35
N GLU A 132 16.84 -2.69 11.34
CA GLU A 132 17.00 -3.18 12.71
C GLU A 132 16.82 -4.69 12.81
N PHE A 133 15.79 -5.26 12.16
CA PHE A 133 15.61 -6.71 12.09
C PHE A 133 16.86 -7.42 11.55
N VAL A 134 17.39 -6.95 10.42
CA VAL A 134 18.59 -7.55 9.82
C VAL A 134 19.83 -7.38 10.73
N ARG A 135 19.98 -6.25 11.41
CA ARG A 135 21.07 -6.02 12.37
C ARG A 135 21.02 -6.97 13.57
N HIS A 136 19.83 -7.37 13.99
CA HIS A 136 19.62 -8.35 15.05
C HIS A 136 19.78 -9.80 14.58
N GLY A 137 20.09 -10.02 13.30
CA GLY A 137 20.25 -11.34 12.70
C GLY A 137 18.93 -12.01 12.34
N GLU A 138 17.82 -11.26 12.34
CA GLU A 138 16.54 -11.77 11.85
C GLU A 138 16.57 -11.84 10.32
N ALA A 139 16.32 -13.04 9.78
CA ALA A 139 16.29 -13.30 8.35
C ALA A 139 14.87 -13.58 7.82
N GLU A 140 13.93 -13.85 8.72
CA GLU A 140 12.56 -14.21 8.40
C GLU A 140 11.61 -13.50 9.36
N PHE A 141 10.73 -12.67 8.82
CA PHE A 141 9.71 -11.95 9.58
C PHE A 141 8.49 -11.73 8.67
N SER A 142 7.30 -11.66 9.26
CA SER A 142 6.07 -11.47 8.49
C SER A 142 5.83 -9.99 8.14
N ALA A 143 4.98 -9.74 7.15
CA ALA A 143 4.56 -8.38 6.80
C ALA A 143 3.85 -7.67 7.97
N ILE A 144 3.11 -8.40 8.80
CA ILE A 144 2.47 -7.84 10.00
C ILE A 144 3.49 -7.57 11.11
N ASN A 145 4.57 -8.36 11.25
CA ASN A 145 5.65 -8.02 12.19
C ASN A 145 6.34 -6.72 11.78
N VAL A 146 6.65 -6.55 10.48
CA VAL A 146 7.21 -5.31 9.95
C VAL A 146 6.27 -4.14 10.24
N PHE A 147 4.99 -4.28 9.89
CA PHE A 147 4.01 -3.21 10.15
C PHE A 147 3.92 -2.85 11.63
N ASN A 148 3.74 -3.82 12.52
CA ASN A 148 3.61 -3.56 13.96
C ASN A 148 4.86 -2.88 14.53
N SER A 149 6.05 -3.30 14.10
CA SER A 149 7.31 -2.68 14.52
C SER A 149 7.52 -1.29 13.91
N THR A 150 7.07 -1.05 12.67
CA THR A 150 7.03 0.28 12.07
C THR A 150 6.05 1.18 12.83
N PHE A 151 4.85 0.69 13.13
CA PHE A 151 3.82 1.41 13.89
C PHE A 151 4.30 1.80 15.29
N ALA A 152 4.93 0.88 16.02
CA ALA A 152 5.48 1.17 17.35
C ALA A 152 6.53 2.30 17.34
N ARG A 153 7.37 2.37 16.30
CA ARG A 153 8.32 3.49 16.12
C ARG A 153 7.62 4.78 15.65
N TYR A 154 6.47 4.64 15.00
CA TYR A 154 5.68 5.75 14.49
C TYR A 154 4.91 6.47 15.59
N GLU A 155 4.47 5.77 16.65
CA GLU A 155 3.80 6.38 17.82
C GLU A 155 4.66 7.45 18.52
N ASP A 156 5.99 7.38 18.37
CA ASP A 156 6.93 8.38 18.91
C ASP A 156 7.09 9.62 18.00
N MET A 157 6.45 9.66 16.82
CA MET A 157 6.56 10.76 15.86
C MET A 157 5.44 11.81 16.02
N PRO A 158 5.74 13.10 15.80
CA PRO A 158 4.73 14.17 15.91
C PRO A 158 3.54 13.98 14.95
N GLU A 159 2.36 14.34 15.48
CA GLU A 159 0.95 13.98 15.15
C GLU A 159 0.42 14.16 13.70
N SER A 160 1.20 13.96 12.64
CA SER A 160 0.76 14.35 11.27
C SER A 160 0.53 13.22 10.25
N GLN A 161 0.82 11.96 10.57
CA GLN A 161 0.53 10.83 9.69
C GLN A 161 -0.14 9.71 10.48
N GLU A 162 -1.15 9.11 9.89
CA GLU A 162 -1.71 7.83 10.31
C GLU A 162 -1.03 6.73 9.50
N VAL A 163 -0.94 5.52 10.06
CA VAL A 163 -0.55 4.35 9.27
C VAL A 163 -1.66 3.32 9.34
N CYS A 164 -1.88 2.63 8.22
CA CYS A 164 -2.93 1.64 8.07
C CYS A 164 -2.33 0.30 7.62
N PHE A 165 -2.92 -0.78 8.12
CA PHE A 165 -2.68 -2.12 7.64
C PHE A 165 -4.00 -2.74 7.21
N GLU A 166 -4.12 -3.04 5.91
CA GLU A 166 -5.22 -3.85 5.40
C GLU A 166 -4.73 -5.25 5.03
N ARG A 167 -5.66 -6.20 5.11
CA ARG A 167 -5.50 -7.55 4.59
C ARG A 167 -6.83 -8.06 4.07
N THR A 168 -6.78 -9.10 3.28
CA THR A 168 -7.98 -9.80 2.84
C THR A 168 -8.66 -10.55 3.99
N GLY A 169 -9.96 -10.81 3.84
CA GLY A 169 -10.72 -11.66 4.76
C GLY A 169 -10.21 -13.10 4.76
N ASN A 170 -10.32 -13.81 5.89
CA ASN A 170 -9.92 -15.22 6.06
C ASN A 170 -8.45 -15.54 5.67
N PHE A 171 -7.60 -14.54 5.52
CA PHE A 171 -6.16 -14.69 5.37
C PHE A 171 -5.47 -14.34 6.69
N ASP A 172 -4.49 -15.17 7.07
CA ASP A 172 -3.65 -14.98 8.26
C ASP A 172 -2.38 -14.20 7.87
N PRO A 173 -2.25 -12.92 8.26
CA PRO A 173 -1.12 -12.08 7.85
C PRO A 173 0.21 -12.52 8.48
N ASP A 174 0.21 -13.28 9.57
CA ASP A 174 1.43 -13.84 10.17
C ASP A 174 2.11 -14.85 9.24
N THR A 175 1.35 -15.43 8.31
CA THR A 175 1.88 -16.35 7.28
C THR A 175 2.46 -15.64 6.05
N PHE A 176 2.28 -14.32 5.92
CA PHE A 176 2.84 -13.54 4.82
C PHE A 176 4.29 -13.15 5.13
N ALA A 177 5.26 -13.94 4.66
CA ALA A 177 6.67 -13.58 4.79
C ALA A 177 6.99 -12.24 4.10
N TRP A 178 7.73 -11.36 4.79
CA TRP A 178 8.20 -10.11 4.23
C TRP A 178 9.15 -10.35 3.05
N PRO A 179 8.88 -9.79 1.86
CA PRO A 179 9.62 -10.14 0.65
C PRO A 179 10.90 -9.31 0.43
N LEU A 180 11.14 -8.26 1.22
CA LEU A 180 12.24 -7.31 1.02
C LEU A 180 13.27 -7.41 2.15
N VAL A 181 13.92 -8.56 2.28
CA VAL A 181 15.02 -8.77 3.24
C VAL A 181 16.34 -8.38 2.57
N PRO A 182 17.01 -7.29 3.00
CA PRO A 182 18.26 -6.85 2.38
C PRO A 182 19.44 -7.77 2.73
N MET A 183 20.51 -7.69 1.93
CA MET A 183 21.76 -8.39 2.22
C MET A 183 22.48 -7.78 3.44
N TRP A 184 23.34 -8.58 4.07
CA TRP A 184 24.19 -8.12 5.17
C TRP A 184 25.00 -6.87 4.78
N GLY A 185 25.06 -5.89 5.69
CA GLY A 185 25.78 -4.62 5.49
C GLY A 185 25.01 -3.57 4.70
N TRP A 186 23.73 -3.81 4.38
CA TRP A 186 22.85 -2.78 3.84
C TRP A 186 22.59 -1.67 4.88
N GLU A 187 22.55 -0.43 4.42
CA GLU A 187 22.27 0.75 5.23
C GLU A 187 21.18 1.59 4.56
N VAL A 188 20.37 2.27 5.37
CA VAL A 188 19.34 3.19 4.88
C VAL A 188 20.03 4.48 4.43
N GLY A 189 19.83 4.85 3.16
CA GLY A 189 20.27 6.13 2.65
C GLY A 189 19.27 7.22 3.03
N THR A 190 19.44 7.83 4.20
CA THR A 190 18.74 9.08 4.55
C THR A 190 19.55 10.24 3.97
N SER A 191 19.02 10.89 2.94
CA SER A 191 19.58 12.10 2.33
C SER A 191 19.08 13.36 3.02
#